data_AF-A0A429NI90-F1
#
_entry.id   AF-A0A429NI90-F1
#
_cell.length_a   1.000
_cell.length_b   1.000
_cell.length_c   1.000
_cell.angle_alpha   90.00
_cell.angle_beta   90.00
_cell.angle_gamma   90.00
#
_symmetry.space_group_name_H-M   'P 1'
#
loop_
_entity.id
_entity.type
_entity.pdbx_description
1 polymer ?
#
loop_
_entity_poly.entity_id
_entity_poly.type
_entity_poly.pdbx_seq_one_letter_code
_entity_poly.pdbx_strand_id
1 'polypeptide(L)'
;MTEYERSRTMPAQPEQVFDQAANVSQLDAWLPHELHVRGAAPPAVTVHEDRTDQDTPALLRAERDQMRIEWGTREQGSYAGWLQIAGIGGGGSEVTVHLSFLEDSHDPGEQAARAALDDSLQRLEEQVRMRVEHAAG
;
A
#
# COMPACT_ATOMS: atom_id res chain seq x y z
N MET A 1 3.84 -20.23 2.78
CA MET A 1 4.33 -18.82 2.89
C MET A 1 4.57 -18.34 1.49
N THR A 2 3.79 -17.35 1.09
CA THR A 2 3.77 -16.86 -0.28
C THR A 2 4.01 -15.37 -0.28
N GLU A 3 4.85 -14.89 -1.19
CA GLU A 3 5.19 -13.48 -1.32
C GLU A 3 4.97 -13.00 -2.74
N TYR A 4 4.46 -11.77 -2.86
CA TYR A 4 4.13 -11.14 -4.12
C TYR A 4 4.68 -9.72 -4.14
N GLU A 5 5.33 -9.37 -5.25
CA GLU A 5 5.92 -8.06 -5.45
C GLU A 5 5.55 -7.50 -6.81
N ARG A 6 5.28 -6.19 -6.83
CA ARG A 6 5.06 -5.39 -8.04
C ARG A 6 5.72 -4.03 -7.92
N SER A 7 6.25 -3.54 -9.04
CA SER A 7 6.79 -2.20 -9.15
C SER A 7 6.11 -1.42 -10.27
N ARG A 8 5.99 -0.11 -10.08
CA ARG A 8 5.44 0.82 -11.07
C ARG A 8 6.10 2.18 -10.99
N THR A 9 6.37 2.75 -12.16
CA THR A 9 6.89 4.12 -12.28
C THR A 9 5.77 5.14 -12.11
N MET A 10 6.04 6.15 -11.30
CA MET A 10 5.17 7.28 -11.01
C MET A 10 5.72 8.57 -11.64
N PRO A 11 4.85 9.42 -12.21
CA PRO A 11 5.24 10.69 -12.83
C PRO A 11 5.41 11.82 -11.79
N ALA A 12 5.99 11.53 -10.63
CA ALA A 12 6.20 12.50 -9.55
C ALA A 12 7.44 12.19 -8.72
N GLN A 13 7.86 13.16 -7.92
CA GLN A 13 8.99 13.00 -7.01
C GLN A 13 8.65 12.03 -5.87
N PRO A 14 9.63 11.28 -5.36
CA PRO A 14 9.40 10.28 -4.32
C PRO A 14 8.73 10.87 -3.07
N GLU A 15 9.02 12.12 -2.68
CA GLU A 15 8.35 12.74 -1.54
C GLU A 15 6.86 12.99 -1.79
N GLN A 16 6.49 13.37 -3.02
CA GLN A 16 5.10 13.63 -3.38
C GLN A 16 4.28 12.34 -3.40
N VAL A 17 4.89 11.27 -3.92
CA VAL A 17 4.29 9.93 -3.92
C VAL A 17 4.18 9.40 -2.51
N PHE A 18 5.20 9.60 -1.67
CA PHE A 18 5.17 9.18 -0.27
C PHE A 18 4.07 9.89 0.52
N ASP A 19 3.97 11.21 0.41
CA ASP A 19 2.95 11.99 1.12
C ASP A 19 1.52 11.60 0.65
N GLN A 20 1.38 11.15 -0.61
CA GLN A 20 0.12 10.61 -1.14
C GLN A 20 -0.18 9.19 -0.62
N ALA A 21 0.81 8.29 -0.67
CA ALA A 21 0.67 6.90 -0.25
C ALA A 21 0.51 6.75 1.27
N ALA A 22 1.19 7.58 2.07
CA ALA A 22 1.12 7.57 3.54
C ALA A 22 -0.15 8.23 4.09
N ASN A 23 -0.99 8.82 3.24
CA ASN A 23 -2.23 9.44 3.68
C ASN A 23 -3.27 8.37 4.07
N VAL A 24 -3.38 8.13 5.38
CA VAL A 24 -4.28 7.12 5.95
C VAL A 24 -5.75 7.31 5.55
N SER A 25 -6.18 8.54 5.28
CA SER A 25 -7.55 8.84 4.82
C SER A 25 -7.80 8.40 3.38
N GLN A 26 -6.74 8.10 2.62
CA GLN A 26 -6.79 7.66 1.22
C GLN A 26 -6.14 6.30 1.01
N LEU A 27 -5.69 5.62 2.07
CA LEU A 27 -5.16 4.25 1.99
C LEU A 27 -6.22 3.30 1.40
N ASP A 28 -7.46 3.36 1.86
CA ASP A 28 -8.58 2.58 1.31
C ASP A 28 -8.85 2.86 -0.18
N ALA A 29 -8.47 4.06 -0.65
CA ALA A 29 -8.72 4.47 -2.03
C ALA A 29 -7.74 3.84 -3.04
N TRP A 30 -6.55 3.40 -2.59
CA TRP A 30 -5.57 2.77 -3.47
C TRP A 30 -5.10 1.40 -3.01
N LEU A 31 -5.30 0.99 -1.76
CA LEU A 31 -5.03 -0.37 -1.32
C LEU A 31 -5.96 -1.37 -2.03
N PRO A 32 -5.53 -2.63 -2.19
CA PRO A 32 -6.39 -3.70 -2.67
C PRO A 32 -7.70 -3.74 -1.89
N HIS A 33 -8.85 -3.91 -2.54
CA HIS A 33 -10.13 -4.03 -1.84
C HIS A 33 -10.19 -5.22 -0.87
N GLU A 34 -9.31 -6.22 -1.02
CA GLU A 34 -9.15 -7.30 -0.06
C GLU A 34 -8.43 -6.86 1.24
N LEU A 35 -7.83 -5.66 1.25
CA LEU A 35 -7.25 -4.96 2.41
C LEU A 35 -8.17 -3.81 2.85
N HIS A 36 -9.23 -4.12 3.60
CA HIS A 36 -10.07 -3.07 4.19
C HIS A 36 -9.36 -2.43 5.38
N VAL A 37 -8.68 -1.32 5.16
CA VAL A 37 -8.10 -0.50 6.23
C VAL A 37 -9.20 0.41 6.82
N ARG A 38 -9.87 -0.04 7.89
CA ARG A 38 -10.69 0.82 8.74
C ARG A 38 -9.77 1.63 9.65
N GLY A 39 -9.77 2.94 9.48
CA GLY A 39 -9.03 3.85 10.35
C GLY A 39 -9.58 3.84 11.78
N ALA A 40 -8.94 3.10 12.69
CA ALA A 40 -8.94 3.48 14.09
C ALA A 40 -7.86 4.55 14.29
N ALA A 41 -7.97 5.35 15.36
CA ALA A 41 -7.11 6.51 15.57
C ALA A 41 -5.60 6.14 15.46
N PRO A 42 -4.76 7.02 14.89
CA PRO A 42 -3.32 6.76 14.79
C PRO A 42 -2.73 6.41 16.18
N PRO A 43 -1.84 5.39 16.29
CA PRO A 43 -1.15 4.67 15.22
C PRO A 43 -1.75 3.28 14.89
N ALA A 44 -2.99 2.99 15.30
CA ALA A 44 -3.60 1.68 15.10
C ALA A 44 -4.54 1.72 13.88
N VAL A 45 -4.09 1.17 12.76
CA VAL A 45 -4.98 0.88 11.63
C VAL A 45 -5.72 -0.42 11.94
N THR A 46 -6.95 -0.60 11.47
CA THR A 46 -7.68 -1.88 11.62
C THR A 46 -7.87 -2.47 10.23
N VAL A 47 -7.36 -3.68 10.01
CA VAL A 47 -7.66 -4.44 8.79
C VAL A 47 -8.92 -5.23 9.06
N HIS A 48 -9.95 -5.02 8.25
CA HIS A 48 -11.15 -5.85 8.23
C HIS A 48 -10.93 -7.00 7.25
N GLU A 49 -10.98 -8.23 7.76
CA GLU A 49 -10.90 -9.43 6.95
C GLU A 49 -12.32 -9.86 6.55
N ASP A 50 -12.65 -9.75 5.26
CA ASP A 50 -13.98 -10.07 4.70
C ASP A 50 -14.44 -11.52 4.98
N ARG A 51 -13.52 -12.43 5.31
CA ARG A 51 -13.85 -13.83 5.60
C ARG A 51 -14.26 -14.08 7.05
N THR A 52 -13.85 -13.23 7.99
CA THR A 52 -14.06 -13.46 9.42
C THR A 52 -14.92 -12.38 10.07
N ASP A 53 -15.19 -11.25 9.37
CA ASP A 53 -15.91 -10.08 9.91
C ASP A 53 -15.21 -9.53 11.18
N GLN A 54 -13.89 -9.78 11.29
CA GLN A 54 -13.08 -9.37 12.44
C GLN A 54 -12.15 -8.21 12.08
N ASP A 55 -12.24 -7.18 12.92
CA ASP A 55 -11.41 -5.99 12.91
C ASP A 55 -10.09 -6.29 13.63
N THR A 56 -8.98 -6.46 12.90
CA THR A 56 -7.66 -6.77 13.47
C THR A 56 -6.75 -5.53 13.50
N PRO A 57 -6.09 -5.19 14.63
CA PRO A 57 -5.15 -4.07 14.67
C PRO A 57 -3.93 -4.33 13.78
N ALA A 58 -3.84 -3.57 12.69
CA ALA A 58 -2.68 -3.45 11.83
C ALA A 58 -1.85 -2.23 12.23
N LEU A 59 -0.55 -2.42 12.37
CA LEU A 59 0.37 -1.29 12.50
C LEU A 59 0.69 -0.77 11.12
N LEU A 60 0.47 0.52 10.91
CA LEU A 60 1.04 1.25 9.79
C LEU A 60 2.27 2.02 10.30
N ARG A 61 3.42 1.77 9.68
CA ARG A 61 4.66 2.47 9.96
C ARG A 61 5.12 3.19 8.70
N ALA A 62 5.03 4.52 8.70
CA ALA A 62 5.50 5.34 7.60
C ALA A 62 6.83 5.99 7.99
N GLU A 63 7.91 5.61 7.31
CA GLU A 63 9.26 6.14 7.48
C GLU A 63 9.64 7.03 6.31
N ARG A 64 9.40 8.33 6.47
CA ARG A 64 9.66 9.32 5.41
C ARG A 64 11.13 9.38 5.02
N ASP A 65 12.06 9.26 5.96
CA ASP A 65 13.51 9.29 5.66
C ASP A 65 13.95 8.13 4.76
N GLN A 66 13.26 6.98 4.85
CA GLN A 66 13.52 5.81 4.02
C GLN A 66 12.57 5.71 2.83
N MET A 67 11.61 6.62 2.71
CA MET A 67 10.52 6.55 1.73
C MET A 67 9.81 5.18 1.73
N ARG A 68 9.61 4.65 2.93
CA ARG A 68 9.10 3.30 3.16
C ARG A 68 7.85 3.34 4.03
N ILE A 69 6.82 2.61 3.62
CA ILE A 69 5.58 2.43 4.38
C ILE A 69 5.43 0.93 4.61
N GLU A 70 5.23 0.52 5.85
CA GLU A 70 5.04 -0.88 6.21
C GLU A 70 3.70 -1.03 6.90
N TRP A 71 3.00 -2.13 6.59
CA TRP A 71 1.77 -2.50 7.26
C TRP A 71 1.75 -3.98 7.62
N GLY A 72 1.09 -4.32 8.73
CA GLY A 72 0.93 -5.71 9.14
C GLY A 72 0.27 -5.83 10.51
N THR A 73 -0.33 -6.98 10.78
CA THR A 73 -1.10 -7.25 12.00
C THR A 73 -0.18 -7.86 13.08
N ARG A 74 -0.05 -7.19 14.25
CA ARG A 74 1.12 -7.38 15.13
C ARG A 74 1.10 -8.62 16.04
N GLU A 75 0.04 -9.42 16.13
CA GLU A 75 0.05 -10.58 17.05
C GLU A 75 -0.57 -11.89 16.52
N GLN A 76 -1.32 -11.86 15.42
CA GLN A 76 -1.92 -13.05 14.78
C GLN A 76 -1.96 -12.88 13.25
N GLY A 77 -1.00 -12.16 12.70
CA GLY A 77 -1.13 -11.63 11.36
C GLY A 77 -0.89 -12.65 10.27
N SER A 78 -1.96 -13.02 9.57
CA SER A 78 -1.91 -13.90 8.41
C SER A 78 -1.15 -13.31 7.21
N TYR A 79 -0.84 -12.00 7.24
CA TYR A 79 -0.06 -11.32 6.21
C TYR A 79 0.64 -10.04 6.71
N ALA A 80 1.66 -9.60 5.96
CA ALA A 80 2.37 -8.33 6.12
C ALA A 80 2.67 -7.72 4.75
N GLY A 81 2.89 -6.41 4.69
CA GLY A 81 3.20 -5.70 3.46
C GLY A 81 4.08 -4.48 3.65
N TRP A 82 4.73 -4.07 2.58
CA TRP A 82 5.49 -2.83 2.53
C TRP A 82 5.42 -2.19 1.15
N LEU A 83 5.57 -0.87 1.13
CA LEU A 83 5.71 -0.04 -0.04
C LEU A 83 7.02 0.74 0.09
N GLN A 84 7.86 0.65 -0.93
CA GLN A 84 9.12 1.37 -1.04
C GLN A 84 9.03 2.32 -2.23
N ILE A 85 9.51 3.55 -2.05
CA ILE A 85 9.58 4.53 -3.13
C ILE A 85 11.04 4.89 -3.35
N ALA A 86 11.48 4.84 -4.61
CA ALA A 86 12.83 5.18 -5.03
C ALA A 86 12.76 6.26 -6.12
N GLY A 87 13.55 7.32 -6.00
CA GLY A 87 13.68 8.30 -7.07
C GLY A 87 14.46 7.71 -8.25
N ILE A 88 13.89 7.76 -9.46
CA ILE A 88 14.56 7.22 -10.68
C ILE A 88 15.21 8.32 -11.53
N GLY A 89 15.27 9.55 -11.02
CA GLY A 89 15.74 10.71 -11.76
C GLY A 89 14.70 11.28 -12.71
N GLY A 90 14.96 12.48 -13.25
CA GLY A 90 14.04 13.14 -14.20
C GLY A 90 12.70 13.59 -13.60
N GLY A 91 12.59 13.67 -12.26
CA GLY A 91 11.36 14.06 -11.57
C GLY A 91 10.34 12.93 -11.39
N GLY A 92 10.69 11.69 -11.75
CA GLY A 92 9.88 10.50 -11.50
C GLY A 92 10.41 9.64 -10.34
N SER A 93 9.57 8.70 -9.90
CA SER A 93 9.90 7.72 -8.86
C SER A 93 9.40 6.33 -9.23
N GLU A 94 10.08 5.29 -8.81
CA GLU A 94 9.60 3.91 -8.85
C GLU A 94 9.02 3.55 -7.49
N VAL A 95 7.82 2.98 -7.50
CA VAL A 95 7.13 2.47 -6.31
C VAL A 95 7.11 0.97 -6.40
N THR A 96 7.61 0.31 -5.37
CA THR A 96 7.57 -1.14 -5.22
C THR A 96 6.67 -1.49 -4.05
N VAL A 97 5.68 -2.34 -4.27
CA VAL A 97 4.82 -2.89 -3.23
C VAL A 97 5.08 -4.39 -3.12
N HIS A 98 5.19 -4.84 -1.88
CA HIS A 98 5.39 -6.24 -1.53
C HIS A 98 4.37 -6.68 -0.49
N LEU A 99 3.81 -7.86 -0.68
CA LEU A 99 2.91 -8.52 0.24
C LEU A 99 3.43 -9.92 0.54
N SER A 100 3.46 -10.28 1.81
CA SER A 100 3.85 -11.60 2.30
C SER A 100 2.71 -12.21 3.10
N PHE A 101 2.26 -13.40 2.71
CA PHE A 101 1.24 -14.19 3.38
C PHE A 101 1.90 -15.33 4.16
N LEU A 102 1.67 -15.35 5.47
CA LEU A 102 2.26 -16.33 6.38
C LEU A 102 1.53 -17.69 6.30
N GLU A 103 0.22 -17.66 6.02
CA GLU A 103 -0.62 -18.86 5.91
C GLU A 103 -1.24 -18.98 4.51
N ASP A 104 -1.15 -20.17 3.90
CA ASP A 104 -1.67 -20.43 2.55
C ASP A 104 -3.20 -20.33 2.48
N SER A 105 -3.91 -20.41 3.61
CA SER A 105 -5.36 -20.18 3.69
C SER A 105 -5.79 -18.75 3.39
N HIS A 106 -4.85 -17.80 3.46
CA HIS A 106 -5.05 -16.37 3.20
C HIS A 106 -4.45 -15.93 1.86
N ASP A 107 -3.80 -16.86 1.14
CA ASP A 107 -3.28 -16.62 -0.19
C ASP A 107 -4.43 -16.59 -1.20
N PRO A 108 -4.73 -15.43 -1.83
CA PRO A 108 -5.75 -15.36 -2.88
C PRO A 108 -5.29 -16.03 -4.18
N GLY A 109 -4.02 -16.43 -4.27
CA GLY A 109 -3.38 -17.01 -5.44
C GLY A 109 -2.61 -15.97 -6.26
N GLU A 110 -1.57 -16.43 -6.95
CA GLU A 110 -0.58 -15.56 -7.61
C GLU A 110 -1.19 -14.58 -8.61
N GLN A 111 -2.17 -15.02 -9.40
CA GLN A 111 -2.82 -14.14 -10.37
C GLN A 111 -3.69 -13.08 -9.71
N ALA A 112 -4.44 -13.44 -8.68
CA ALA A 112 -5.32 -12.51 -7.95
C ALA A 112 -4.49 -11.49 -7.17
N ALA A 113 -3.50 -11.93 -6.40
CA ALA A 113 -2.61 -11.04 -5.67
C ALA A 113 -1.89 -10.05 -6.59
N ARG A 114 -1.39 -10.51 -7.74
CA ARG A 114 -0.71 -9.64 -8.71
C ARG A 114 -1.67 -8.64 -9.35
N ALA A 115 -2.85 -9.08 -9.76
CA ALA A 115 -3.86 -8.18 -10.32
C ALA A 115 -4.27 -7.10 -9.31
N ALA A 116 -4.48 -7.48 -8.05
CA ALA A 116 -4.82 -6.56 -6.98
C ALA A 116 -3.70 -5.54 -6.71
N LEU A 117 -2.44 -5.98 -6.71
CA LEU A 117 -1.27 -5.10 -6.61
C LEU A 117 -1.15 -4.14 -7.80
N ASP A 118 -1.35 -4.64 -9.02
CA ASP A 118 -1.27 -3.84 -10.25
C ASP A 118 -2.37 -2.77 -10.29
N ASP A 119 -3.60 -3.12 -9.91
CA ASP A 119 -4.73 -2.19 -9.79
C ASP A 119 -4.47 -1.13 -8.71
N SER A 120 -3.89 -1.53 -7.58
CA SER A 120 -3.55 -0.63 -6.48
C SER A 120 -2.50 0.41 -6.90
N LEU A 121 -1.44 -0.05 -7.55
CA LEU A 121 -0.40 0.83 -8.11
C LEU A 121 -0.96 1.73 -9.21
N GLN A 122 -1.91 1.25 -10.01
CA GLN A 122 -2.59 2.08 -11.01
C GLN A 122 -3.36 3.23 -10.36
N ARG A 123 -4.17 2.95 -9.35
CA ARG A 123 -4.95 3.96 -8.63
C ARG A 123 -4.03 4.99 -7.97
N LEU A 124 -2.92 4.55 -7.38
CA LEU A 124 -1.92 5.44 -6.81
C LEU A 124 -1.30 6.36 -7.88
N GLU A 125 -0.95 5.81 -9.05
CA GLU A 125 -0.43 6.62 -10.17
C GLU A 125 -1.44 7.69 -10.60
N GLU A 126 -2.71 7.32 -10.75
CA GLU A 126 -3.78 8.22 -11.16
C GLU A 126 -3.96 9.37 -10.14
N GLN A 127 -3.96 9.06 -8.84
CA GLN A 127 -4.03 10.06 -7.78
C GLN A 127 -2.83 11.01 -7.79
N VAL A 128 -1.62 10.48 -7.94
CA VAL A 128 -0.39 11.24 -8.03
C VAL A 128 -0.43 12.18 -9.25
N ARG A 129 -0.86 11.67 -10.40
CA ARG A 129 -1.00 12.45 -11.64
C ARG A 129 -1.96 13.62 -11.44
N MET A 130 -3.16 13.37 -10.91
CA MET A 130 -4.15 14.43 -10.65
C MET A 130 -3.58 15.49 -9.70
N ARG A 131 -2.82 15.09 -8.67
CA ARG A 131 -2.20 16.03 -7.74
C ARG A 131 -1.13 16.91 -8.40
N VAL A 132 -0.30 16.33 -9.27
CA VAL A 132 0.73 17.07 -10.02
C VAL A 132 0.08 18.06 -10.99
N GLU A 133 -0.98 17.64 -11.68
CA GLU A 133 -1.75 18.51 -12.59
C GLU A 133 -2.40 19.68 -11.84
N HIS A 134 -2.98 19.43 -10.67
CA HIS A 134 -3.58 20.47 -9.82
C HIS A 134 -2.56 21.44 -9.20
N ALA A 135 -1.32 21.01 -8.98
CA ALA A 135 -0.26 21.87 -8.43
C ALA A 135 0.40 22.79 -9.48
N ALA A 136 0.17 22.53 -10.77
CA ALA A 136 0.75 23.27 -11.89
C ALA A 136 -0.18 24.37 -12.47
N GLY A 137 -1.41 24.51 -11.95
CA GLY A 137 -2.39 25.52 -12.36
C GLY A 137 -2.57 26.63 -11.34
#